data_AF-A0A3D1XQU3-F1
#
_entry.id   AF-A0A3D1XQU3-F1
#
_cell.length_a   1.000
_cell.length_b   1.000
_cell.length_c   1.000
_cell.angle_alpha   90.00
_cell.angle_beta   90.00
_cell.angle_gamma   90.00
#
_symmetry.space_group_name_H-M   'P 1'
#
loop_
_entity.id
_entity.type
_entity.pdbx_description
1 polymer ?
#
loop_
_entity_poly.entity_id
_entity_poly.type
_entity_poly.pdbx_seq_one_letter_code
_entity_poly.pdbx_strand_id
1 'polypeptide(L)'
;MTNFKLKIKNAHVYSNLEVRLKSRTMKEQANKEVERMVDKKDLFTEYEWKIEGCEEGGINSFDAKLTDAIVERINEEETDENIFWDGLTAHYDLNVAHILVDTNLETVLKASTREDAITEVKTLCDNPFEGYDWKIENCDEDSITTFDEALKKEIVEIIGKDIEACIVEGE
;
A
#
# COMPACT_ATOMS: atom_id res chain seq x y z
N MET A 1 13.90 18.44 -18.91
CA MET A 1 14.70 17.25 -18.58
C MET A 1 13.69 16.15 -18.34
N THR A 2 13.84 15.01 -19.01
CA THR A 2 12.95 13.87 -18.78
C THR A 2 13.31 13.27 -17.42
N ASN A 3 12.34 13.18 -16.52
CA ASN A 3 12.53 12.49 -15.26
C ASN A 3 12.13 11.04 -15.49
N PHE A 4 13.05 10.07 -15.33
CA PHE A 4 12.67 8.66 -15.41
C PHE A 4 12.19 8.17 -14.06
N LYS A 5 11.20 7.26 -14.05
CA LYS A 5 10.79 6.52 -12.86
C LYS A 5 11.03 5.03 -13.08
N LEU A 6 11.41 4.35 -12.01
CA LEU A 6 11.39 2.91 -11.95
C LEU A 6 10.05 2.48 -11.34
N LYS A 7 9.28 1.68 -12.09
CA LYS A 7 8.00 1.12 -11.66
C LYS A 7 8.08 -0.40 -11.53
N ILE A 8 7.71 -0.89 -10.36
CA ILE A 8 7.63 -2.32 -10.06
C ILE A 8 6.15 -2.66 -9.92
N LYS A 9 5.65 -3.55 -10.77
CA LYS A 9 4.23 -3.92 -10.80
C LYS A 9 3.98 -5.19 -10.01
N ASN A 10 2.87 -5.21 -9.28
CA ASN A 10 2.41 -6.34 -8.48
C ASN A 10 3.47 -6.86 -7.47
N ALA A 11 4.09 -5.93 -6.74
CA ALA A 11 4.96 -6.26 -5.62
C ALA A 11 4.15 -6.49 -4.36
N HIS A 12 4.63 -7.40 -3.50
CA HIS A 12 4.01 -7.67 -2.21
C HIS A 12 4.69 -6.83 -1.14
N VAL A 13 3.95 -5.89 -0.54
CA VAL A 13 4.47 -5.01 0.51
C VAL A 13 3.59 -5.03 1.74
N TYR A 14 4.21 -4.90 2.91
CA TYR A 14 3.44 -4.67 4.14
C TYR A 14 3.05 -3.20 4.23
N SER A 15 1.78 -2.95 4.44
CA SER A 15 1.20 -1.61 4.54
C SER A 15 0.11 -1.55 5.60
N ASN A 16 -0.44 -0.36 5.85
CA ASN A 16 -1.57 -0.14 6.73
C ASN A 16 -2.79 0.25 5.91
N LEU A 17 -3.97 -0.21 6.33
CA LEU A 17 -5.24 0.14 5.72
C LEU A 17 -6.01 1.09 6.63
N GLU A 18 -6.53 2.16 6.05
CA GLU A 18 -7.45 3.09 6.68
C GLU A 18 -8.84 2.87 6.08
N VAL A 19 -9.83 2.58 6.93
CA VAL A 19 -11.22 2.34 6.51
C VAL A 19 -12.13 3.28 7.29
N ARG A 20 -12.86 4.13 6.57
CA ARG A 20 -13.76 5.10 7.18
C ARG A 20 -15.15 4.52 7.38
N LEU A 21 -15.54 4.28 8.63
CA LEU A 21 -16.88 3.79 8.96
C LEU A 21 -17.91 4.93 8.94
N LYS A 22 -19.15 4.61 8.55
CA LYS A 22 -20.25 5.58 8.41
C LYS A 22 -20.47 6.37 9.70
N SER A 23 -20.38 7.70 9.59
CA SER A 23 -20.31 8.67 10.69
C SER A 23 -21.53 8.77 11.62
N ARG A 24 -22.65 8.11 11.30
CA ARG A 24 -23.89 8.22 12.10
C ARG A 24 -24.01 7.23 13.26
N THR A 25 -22.99 6.42 13.48
CA THR A 25 -23.07 5.29 14.42
C THR A 25 -22.36 5.58 15.73
N MET A 26 -22.88 5.07 16.85
CA MET A 26 -22.16 5.09 18.12
C MET A 26 -21.04 4.03 18.10
N LYS A 27 -20.00 4.15 18.93
CA LYS A 27 -18.89 3.19 19.04
C LYS A 27 -19.34 1.73 19.06
N GLU A 28 -20.33 1.41 19.89
CA GLU A 28 -20.88 0.04 20.01
C GLU A 28 -21.48 -0.48 18.69
N GLN A 29 -22.02 0.41 17.85
CA GLN A 29 -22.54 0.06 16.53
C GLN A 29 -21.42 -0.09 15.50
N ALA A 30 -20.38 0.75 15.56
CA ALA A 30 -19.18 0.59 14.74
C ALA A 30 -18.51 -0.77 15.01
N ASN A 31 -18.33 -1.13 16.29
CA ASN A 31 -17.74 -2.41 16.69
C ASN A 31 -18.57 -3.60 16.20
N LYS A 32 -19.91 -3.56 16.38
CA LYS A 32 -20.80 -4.62 15.85
C LYS A 32 -20.76 -4.74 14.33
N GLU A 33 -20.54 -3.64 13.64
CA GLU A 33 -20.42 -3.64 12.19
C GLU A 33 -19.10 -4.27 11.76
N VAL A 34 -17.99 -3.99 12.46
CA VAL A 34 -16.70 -4.67 12.24
C VAL A 34 -16.81 -6.17 12.54
N GLU A 35 -17.42 -6.56 13.66
CA GLU A 35 -17.72 -7.98 13.98
C GLU A 35 -18.53 -8.65 12.86
N ARG A 36 -19.56 -7.96 12.34
CA ARG A 36 -20.38 -8.45 11.21
C ARG A 36 -19.56 -8.63 9.93
N MET A 37 -18.67 -7.68 9.62
CA MET A 37 -17.79 -7.75 8.45
C MET A 37 -16.84 -8.95 8.54
N VAL A 38 -16.22 -9.13 9.71
CA VAL A 38 -15.32 -10.24 10.02
C VAL A 38 -16.05 -11.59 9.89
N ASP A 39 -17.22 -11.73 10.54
CA ASP A 39 -18.01 -12.97 10.53
C ASP A 39 -18.44 -13.38 9.11
N LYS A 40 -18.80 -12.40 8.28
CA LYS A 40 -19.27 -12.64 6.92
C LYS A 40 -18.16 -12.69 5.88
N LYS A 41 -16.93 -12.28 6.26
CA LYS A 41 -15.83 -12.01 5.33
C LYS A 41 -16.25 -11.09 4.17
N ASP A 42 -17.11 -10.12 4.50
CA ASP A 42 -17.65 -9.11 3.58
C ASP A 42 -17.11 -7.77 4.04
N LEU A 43 -15.81 -7.56 3.76
CA LEU A 43 -15.06 -6.42 4.26
C LEU A 43 -15.26 -5.21 3.35
N PHE A 44 -15.51 -4.06 3.98
CA PHE A 44 -15.49 -2.72 3.38
C PHE A 44 -16.48 -2.50 2.22
N THR A 45 -17.38 -3.44 1.96
CA THR A 45 -18.49 -3.25 1.02
C THR A 45 -19.33 -2.06 1.46
N GLU A 46 -19.41 -1.02 0.60
CA GLU A 46 -20.02 0.29 0.87
C GLU A 46 -19.23 1.28 1.76
N TYR A 47 -17.97 0.98 2.06
CA TYR A 47 -17.09 1.85 2.82
C TYR A 47 -15.94 2.37 1.95
N GLU A 48 -15.52 3.59 2.24
CA GLU A 48 -14.31 4.15 1.67
C GLU A 48 -13.12 3.56 2.43
N TRP A 49 -12.15 3.03 1.69
CA TRP A 49 -10.93 2.48 2.24
C TRP A 49 -9.76 2.79 1.32
N LYS A 50 -8.57 2.86 1.90
CA LYS A 50 -7.33 3.15 1.19
C LYS A 50 -6.13 2.61 1.97
N ILE A 51 -4.99 2.52 1.30
CA ILE A 51 -3.72 2.41 2.02
C ILE A 51 -3.44 3.74 2.71
N GLU A 52 -2.96 3.68 3.95
CA GLU A 52 -2.50 4.86 4.69
C GLU A 52 -1.45 5.64 3.87
N GLY A 53 -1.63 6.96 3.75
CA GLY A 53 -0.76 7.83 2.95
C GLY A 53 -1.10 7.91 1.46
N CYS A 54 -2.14 7.21 1.00
CA CYS A 54 -2.66 7.31 -0.37
C CYS A 54 -3.94 8.16 -0.40
N GLU A 55 -4.19 8.86 -1.52
CA GLU A 55 -5.46 9.59 -1.72
C GLU A 55 -6.60 8.62 -2.04
N GLU A 56 -6.38 7.68 -2.95
CA GLU A 56 -7.33 6.64 -3.33
C GLU A 56 -6.64 5.28 -3.52
N GLY A 57 -7.23 4.21 -3.00
CA GLY A 57 -6.80 2.85 -3.28
C GLY A 57 -5.35 2.57 -2.88
N GLY A 58 -4.61 1.85 -3.73
CA GLY A 58 -3.24 1.40 -3.48
C GLY A 58 -3.08 -0.13 -3.50
N ILE A 59 -4.14 -0.89 -3.76
CA ILE A 59 -4.10 -2.36 -3.87
C ILE A 59 -4.54 -2.78 -5.27
N ASN A 60 -3.73 -3.58 -5.95
CA ASN A 60 -4.03 -4.10 -7.29
C ASN A 60 -5.06 -5.23 -7.26
N SER A 61 -5.10 -6.02 -6.19
CA SER A 61 -5.99 -7.16 -6.04
C SER A 61 -6.55 -7.30 -4.63
N PHE A 62 -7.87 -7.20 -4.48
CA PHE A 62 -8.57 -7.47 -3.24
C PHE A 62 -9.17 -8.88 -3.27
N ASP A 63 -8.33 -9.88 -2.96
CA ASP A 63 -8.69 -11.30 -3.06
C ASP A 63 -9.07 -11.93 -1.70
N ALA A 64 -9.39 -13.22 -1.73
CA ALA A 64 -9.74 -13.96 -0.53
C ALA A 64 -8.57 -14.08 0.47
N LYS A 65 -7.32 -14.10 -0.01
CA LYS A 65 -6.15 -14.18 0.87
C LYS A 65 -5.95 -12.87 1.63
N LEU A 66 -6.09 -11.74 0.94
CA LEU A 66 -6.06 -10.42 1.56
C LEU A 66 -7.20 -10.29 2.58
N THR A 67 -8.40 -10.74 2.20
CA THR A 67 -9.56 -10.76 3.11
C THR A 67 -9.27 -11.54 4.38
N ASP A 68 -8.70 -12.74 4.25
CA ASP A 68 -8.35 -13.59 5.39
C ASP A 68 -7.27 -12.94 6.26
N ALA A 69 -6.24 -12.33 5.66
CA ALA A 69 -5.18 -11.64 6.40
C ALA A 69 -5.70 -10.42 7.17
N ILE A 70 -6.62 -9.64 6.59
CA ILE A 70 -7.27 -8.51 7.26
C ILE A 70 -8.11 -9.00 8.45
N VAL A 71 -8.89 -10.06 8.26
CA VAL A 71 -9.67 -10.67 9.35
C VAL A 71 -8.77 -11.17 10.47
N GLU A 72 -7.65 -11.82 10.14
CA GLU A 72 -6.68 -12.27 11.14
C GLU A 72 -6.13 -11.09 11.93
N ARG A 73 -5.69 -10.01 11.27
CA ARG A 73 -5.21 -8.80 11.96
C ARG A 73 -6.23 -8.14 12.86
N ILE A 74 -7.48 -8.00 12.40
CA ILE A 74 -8.56 -7.43 13.21
C ILE A 74 -8.83 -8.28 14.46
N ASN A 75 -8.62 -9.60 14.40
CA ASN A 75 -8.80 -10.49 15.56
C ASN A 75 -7.57 -10.55 16.48
N GLU A 76 -6.36 -10.37 15.94
CA GLU A 76 -5.10 -10.35 16.69
C GLU A 76 -4.87 -9.04 17.45
N GLU A 77 -5.23 -7.92 16.82
CA GLU A 77 -5.16 -6.60 17.44
C GLU A 77 -6.50 -6.29 18.13
N GLU A 78 -6.48 -5.96 19.42
CA GLU A 78 -7.61 -5.23 20.02
C GLU A 78 -7.66 -3.88 19.29
N THR A 79 -8.46 -3.77 18.22
CA THR A 79 -8.50 -2.62 17.31
C THR A 79 -8.39 -1.30 18.07
N ASP A 80 -7.25 -0.62 17.91
CA ASP A 80 -6.94 0.57 18.69
C ASP A 80 -7.88 1.73 18.28
N GLU A 81 -8.42 2.41 19.27
CA GLU A 81 -9.61 3.26 19.14
C GLU A 81 -9.31 4.62 18.49
N ASN A 82 -9.49 4.75 17.16
CA ASN A 82 -9.34 6.04 16.48
C ASN A 82 -10.71 6.69 16.17
N ILE A 83 -11.17 7.53 17.11
CA ILE A 83 -12.36 8.38 16.92
C ILE A 83 -11.89 9.78 16.54
N PHE A 84 -12.31 10.27 15.36
CA PHE A 84 -12.01 11.63 14.91
C PHE A 84 -13.29 12.46 14.71
N TRP A 85 -13.23 13.76 15.00
CA TRP A 85 -14.36 14.69 14.87
C TRP A 85 -14.09 15.73 13.79
N ASP A 86 -14.92 15.77 12.74
CA ASP A 86 -14.75 16.70 11.61
C ASP A 86 -15.44 18.07 11.80
N GLY A 87 -16.01 18.31 12.98
CA GLY A 87 -16.80 19.52 13.29
C GLY A 87 -18.31 19.37 13.12
N LEU A 88 -18.79 18.32 12.43
CA LEU A 88 -20.20 18.03 12.17
C LEU A 88 -20.62 16.64 12.65
N THR A 89 -19.75 15.63 12.48
CA THR A 89 -20.04 14.23 12.81
C THR A 89 -18.80 13.50 13.32
N ALA A 90 -19.02 12.47 14.14
CA ALA A 90 -17.96 11.60 14.64
C ALA A 90 -17.70 10.54 13.57
N HIS A 91 -16.43 10.38 13.21
CA HIS A 91 -15.97 9.33 12.31
C HIS A 91 -15.24 8.28 13.14
N TYR A 92 -15.46 7.02 12.77
CA TYR A 92 -14.77 5.88 13.35
C TYR A 92 -13.92 5.30 12.24
N ASP A 93 -12.60 5.39 12.40
CA ASP A 93 -11.68 4.86 11.42
C ASP A 93 -11.15 3.53 11.94
N LEU A 94 -11.30 2.49 11.13
CA LEU A 94 -10.71 1.19 11.38
C LEU A 94 -9.35 1.17 10.69
N ASN A 95 -8.29 1.22 11.50
CA ASN A 95 -6.92 1.09 11.02
C ASN A 95 -6.49 -0.37 11.18
N VAL A 96 -6.12 -1.00 10.06
CA VAL A 96 -5.60 -2.37 10.06
C VAL A 96 -4.13 -2.31 9.69
N ALA A 97 -3.27 -2.52 10.69
CA ALA A 97 -1.84 -2.39 10.51
C ALA A 97 -1.20 -3.64 9.91
N HIS A 98 -0.08 -3.42 9.22
CA HIS A 98 0.86 -4.46 8.81
C HIS A 98 0.20 -5.62 8.03
N ILE A 99 -0.52 -5.26 6.98
CA ILE A 99 -1.17 -6.17 6.01
C ILE A 99 -0.29 -6.29 4.77
N LEU A 100 -0.05 -7.53 4.33
CA LEU A 100 0.63 -7.79 3.06
C LEU A 100 -0.34 -7.53 1.89
N VAL A 101 -0.02 -6.57 1.04
CA VAL A 101 -0.85 -6.16 -0.10
C VAL A 101 -0.08 -6.32 -1.42
N ASP A 102 -0.81 -6.64 -2.49
CA ASP A 102 -0.32 -6.59 -3.87
C ASP A 102 -0.50 -5.17 -4.41
N THR A 103 0.59 -4.50 -4.78
CA THR A 103 0.56 -3.11 -5.27
C THR A 103 1.65 -2.79 -6.29
N ASN A 104 1.62 -1.58 -6.85
CA ASN A 104 2.70 -1.04 -7.67
C ASN A 104 3.57 -0.11 -6.83
N LEU A 105 4.88 -0.22 -7.03
CA LEU A 105 5.87 0.65 -6.39
C LEU A 105 6.51 1.55 -7.42
N GLU A 106 6.87 2.75 -7.00
CA GLU A 106 7.68 3.65 -7.81
C GLU A 106 8.80 4.33 -7.02
N THR A 107 9.87 4.64 -7.74
CA THR A 107 10.92 5.56 -7.29
C THR A 107 11.45 6.39 -8.46
N VAL A 108 11.95 7.60 -8.17
CA VAL A 108 12.50 8.50 -9.17
C VAL A 108 13.95 8.16 -9.44
N LEU A 109 14.30 8.01 -10.72
CA LEU A 109 15.67 7.78 -11.18
C LEU A 109 16.41 9.10 -11.37
N LYS A 110 17.73 9.07 -11.16
CA LYS A 110 18.62 10.22 -11.32
C LYS A 110 19.06 10.40 -12.78
N ALA A 111 18.92 9.35 -13.59
CA ALA A 111 19.23 9.35 -15.01
C ALA A 111 18.42 10.38 -15.79
N SER A 112 19.08 10.98 -16.79
CA SER A 112 18.47 11.93 -17.73
C SER A 112 18.27 11.36 -19.13
N THR A 113 18.79 10.16 -19.38
CA THR A 113 18.62 9.39 -20.62
C THR A 113 18.20 7.96 -20.30
N ARG A 114 17.56 7.29 -21.27
CA ARG A 114 17.10 5.91 -21.09
C ARG A 114 18.26 4.92 -20.91
N GLU A 115 19.39 5.14 -21.58
CA GLU A 115 20.58 4.30 -21.46
C GLU A 115 21.22 4.43 -20.06
N ASP A 116 21.29 5.66 -19.54
CA ASP A 116 21.74 5.90 -18.17
C ASP A 116 20.77 5.27 -17.16
N ALA A 117 19.46 5.35 -17.39
CA ALA A 117 18.45 4.77 -16.52
C ALA A 117 18.59 3.25 -16.42
N ILE A 118 18.84 2.56 -17.55
CA ILE A 118 19.09 1.11 -17.56
C ILE A 118 20.35 0.78 -16.76
N THR A 119 21.40 1.58 -16.86
CA THR A 119 22.66 1.36 -16.13
C THR A 119 22.50 1.60 -14.62
N GLU A 120 21.77 2.65 -14.26
CA GLU A 120 21.39 2.97 -12.89
C GLU A 120 20.59 1.84 -12.25
N VAL A 121 19.53 1.36 -12.93
CA VAL A 121 18.68 0.27 -12.43
C VAL A 121 19.44 -1.05 -12.27
N LYS A 122 20.39 -1.36 -13.16
CA LYS A 122 21.27 -2.53 -13.00
C LYS A 122 22.11 -2.44 -11.74
N THR A 123 22.62 -1.26 -11.42
CA THR A 123 23.41 -1.03 -10.19
C THR A 123 22.52 -1.09 -8.94
N LEU A 124 21.29 -0.57 -9.05
CA LEU A 124 20.28 -0.59 -7.99
C LEU A 124 19.90 -2.01 -7.58
N CYS A 125 19.96 -3.00 -8.48
CA CYS A 125 19.64 -4.39 -8.16
C CYS A 125 20.50 -4.99 -7.02
N ASP A 126 21.71 -4.47 -6.77
CA ASP A 126 22.54 -4.92 -5.66
C ASP A 126 21.97 -4.46 -4.29
N ASN A 127 21.44 -3.23 -4.24
CA ASN A 127 20.80 -2.66 -3.06
C ASN A 127 19.64 -1.71 -3.43
N PRO A 128 18.42 -2.25 -3.67
CA PRO A 128 17.34 -1.48 -4.28
C PRO A 128 16.90 -0.25 -3.51
N PHE A 129 17.05 -0.26 -2.19
CA PHE A 129 16.56 0.80 -1.30
C PHE A 129 17.63 1.88 -1.01
N GLU A 130 18.89 1.66 -1.38
CA GLU A 130 19.97 2.57 -1.00
C GLU A 130 19.96 3.87 -1.82
N GLY A 131 19.58 4.97 -1.17
CA GLY A 131 19.57 6.29 -1.80
C GLY A 131 18.45 6.51 -2.80
N TYR A 132 17.36 5.73 -2.66
CA TYR A 132 16.10 5.86 -3.40
C TYR A 132 14.94 5.85 -2.43
N ASP A 133 13.99 6.74 -2.69
CA ASP A 133 12.75 6.84 -1.94
C ASP A 133 11.68 6.01 -2.66
N TRP A 134 11.33 4.88 -2.07
CA TRP A 134 10.35 3.95 -2.63
C TRP A 134 8.99 4.19 -2.00
N LYS A 135 7.99 4.36 -2.85
CA LYS A 135 6.61 4.57 -2.42
C LYS A 135 5.65 3.74 -3.25
N ILE A 136 4.46 3.52 -2.72
CA ILE A 136 3.35 2.99 -3.53
C ILE A 136 2.97 4.01 -4.59
N GLU A 137 2.67 3.55 -5.79
CA GLU A 137 2.23 4.38 -6.90
C GLU A 137 1.01 5.24 -6.50
N ASN A 138 1.09 6.55 -6.76
CA ASN A 138 0.08 7.55 -6.38
C ASN A 138 -0.13 7.77 -4.86
N CYS A 139 0.83 7.36 -4.04
CA CYS A 139 0.86 7.72 -2.63
C CYS A 139 1.92 8.79 -2.39
N ASP A 140 1.59 9.77 -1.55
CA ASP A 140 2.45 10.94 -1.30
C ASP A 140 3.16 10.86 0.06
N GLU A 141 2.74 9.93 0.91
CA GLU A 141 3.32 9.67 2.23
C GLU A 141 3.90 8.25 2.34
N ASP A 142 4.57 7.99 3.47
CA ASP A 142 5.20 6.72 3.83
C ASP A 142 4.15 5.59 3.95
N SER A 143 3.88 4.93 2.82
CA SER A 143 2.85 3.90 2.66
C SER A 143 3.38 2.47 2.81
N ILE A 144 4.70 2.30 2.92
CA ILE A 144 5.36 1.00 3.05
C ILE A 144 5.92 0.86 4.46
N THR A 145 5.44 -0.13 5.20
CA THR A 145 5.83 -0.33 6.61
C THR A 145 7.09 -1.17 6.76
N THR A 146 7.50 -1.91 5.72
CA THR A 146 8.63 -2.85 5.82
C THR A 146 9.40 -2.95 4.50
N PHE A 147 10.72 -2.73 4.60
CA PHE A 147 11.69 -2.97 3.53
C PHE A 147 12.59 -4.15 3.92
N ASP A 148 12.19 -5.35 3.52
CA ASP A 148 12.87 -6.59 3.89
C ASP A 148 13.57 -7.28 2.70
N GLU A 149 14.28 -8.39 3.00
CA GLU A 149 14.96 -9.20 2.00
C GLU A 149 14.01 -9.91 1.03
N ALA A 150 12.73 -10.10 1.39
CA ALA A 150 11.75 -10.70 0.50
C ALA A 150 11.36 -9.69 -0.59
N LEU A 151 11.00 -8.47 -0.18
CA LEU A 151 10.70 -7.36 -1.09
C LEU A 151 11.90 -7.03 -1.98
N LYS A 152 13.12 -7.02 -1.42
CA LYS A 152 14.36 -6.85 -2.19
C LYS A 152 14.47 -7.85 -3.34
N LYS A 153 14.28 -9.14 -3.03
CA LYS A 153 14.35 -10.22 -4.03
C LYS A 153 13.27 -10.07 -5.08
N GLU A 154 12.04 -9.76 -4.67
CA GLU A 154 10.92 -9.57 -5.57
C GLU A 154 11.15 -8.42 -6.58
N ILE A 155 11.64 -7.27 -6.10
CA ILE A 155 11.99 -6.14 -6.97
C ILE A 155 13.03 -6.57 -8.01
N VAL A 156 14.11 -7.24 -7.58
CA VAL A 156 15.17 -7.72 -8.47
C VAL A 156 14.64 -8.74 -9.48
N GLU A 157 13.76 -9.66 -9.06
CA GLU A 157 13.13 -10.64 -9.96
C GLU A 157 12.24 -9.97 -11.01
N ILE A 158 11.48 -8.94 -10.63
CA ILE A 158 10.62 -8.19 -11.55
C ILE A 158 11.47 -7.43 -12.58
N ILE A 159 12.50 -6.70 -12.12
CA ILE A 159 13.44 -5.99 -12.99
C ILE A 159 14.16 -6.97 -13.93
N GLY A 160 14.56 -8.14 -13.42
CA GLY A 160 15.27 -9.15 -14.17
C GLY A 160 14.46 -9.79 -15.31
N LYS A 161 13.12 -9.72 -15.25
CA LYS A 161 12.25 -10.18 -16.34
C LYS A 161 12.27 -9.22 -17.53
N ASP A 162 12.12 -7.92 -17.26
CA ASP A 162 12.11 -6.87 -18.30
C ASP A 162 12.42 -5.49 -17.69
N ILE A 163 13.71 -5.14 -17.66
CA ILE A 163 14.20 -3.87 -17.13
C ILE A 163 13.63 -2.66 -17.90
N GLU A 164 13.42 -2.79 -19.20
CA GLU A 164 12.94 -1.68 -20.03
C GLU A 164 11.47 -1.38 -19.78
N ALA A 165 10.66 -2.41 -19.53
CA ALA A 165 9.26 -2.25 -19.16
C ALA A 165 9.09 -1.62 -17.76
N CYS A 166 10.08 -1.78 -16.88
CA CYS A 166 10.09 -1.15 -15.56
C CYS A 166 10.48 0.33 -15.60
N ILE A 167 11.14 0.82 -16.65
CA ILE A 167 11.56 2.22 -16.77
C ILE A 167 10.53 3.00 -17.58
N VAL A 168 9.89 3.97 -16.93
CA VAL A 168 8.90 4.86 -17.55
C VAL A 168 9.38 6.30 -17.54
N GLU A 169 8.97 7.07 -18.54
CA GLU A 169 9.16 8.52 -18.54
C GLU A 169 8.10 9.13 -17.60
N GLY A 170 8.56 9.93 -16.64
CA GLY A 170 7.71 10.71 -15.77
C GLY A 170 7.10 11.89 -16.52
N GLU A 171 5.82 12.15 -16.25
CA GLU A 171 5.10 13.34 -16.70
C GLU A 171 5.54 14.60 -15.93
#